data_AF-A0AAJ1UHT3-F1
#
_entry.id   AF-A0AAJ1UHT3-F1
#
_cell.length_a   1.000
_cell.length_b   1.000
_cell.length_c   1.000
_cell.angle_alpha   90.00
_cell.angle_beta   90.00
_cell.angle_gamma   90.00
#
_symmetry.space_group_name_H-M   'P 1'
#
loop_
_entity.id
_entity.type
_entity.pdbx_description
1 polymer ?
#
loop_
_entity_poly.entity_id
_entity_poly.type
_entity_poly.pdbx_seq_one_letter_code
_entity_poly.pdbx_strand_id
1 'polypeptide(L)'
;MPLPPEQATERALGARCPVDLAGRLATQGDLLIGACQGTMPAHLAALLVALPVQDIHLPRSWREREVRQKAWFKAVPGYGQRPDFIVRMGDIWVRSLEGRDADSTFYLVSAPFTCSDQVANRDEYGAEPVRVPAGDCREAYVAQRVYQVRGDAAPRDVTADAMPTMPPVTEADRARQLSREGRISLDHSKLQYGPAMRWFVQYPESAQKGGPRAYSDWNREHIAFVVWTGDRFELREKVARAQWPCDPVAPGDRACGGFPDSGPDLFVTAAASVPMAASSP
;
A
#
# COMPACT_ATOMS: atom_id res chain seq x y z
N MET A 1 1.78 -5.00 -31.52
CA MET A 1 1.71 -5.81 -30.27
C MET A 1 0.47 -5.38 -29.50
N PRO A 2 -0.45 -6.28 -29.13
CA PRO A 2 -1.59 -5.91 -28.29
C PRO A 2 -1.07 -5.39 -26.94
N LEU A 3 -1.67 -4.31 -26.44
CA LEU A 3 -1.37 -3.78 -25.12
C LEU A 3 -1.83 -4.79 -24.07
N PRO A 4 -1.10 -4.97 -22.94
CA PRO A 4 -1.55 -5.83 -21.86
C PRO A 4 -2.97 -5.44 -21.41
N PRO A 5 -3.85 -6.40 -21.11
CA PRO A 5 -5.24 -6.15 -20.67
C PRO A 5 -5.32 -5.41 -19.32
N GLU A 6 -4.19 -5.26 -18.62
CA GLU A 6 -4.08 -4.76 -17.26
C GLU A 6 -4.56 -3.30 -17.05
N GLN A 7 -4.69 -2.50 -18.11
CA GLN A 7 -5.04 -1.07 -18.04
C GLN A 7 -6.41 -0.72 -18.64
N ALA A 8 -7.23 -1.71 -18.99
CA ALA A 8 -8.51 -1.48 -19.65
C ALA A 8 -9.45 -0.62 -18.78
N THR A 9 -9.46 -0.88 -17.48
CA THR A 9 -10.26 -0.14 -16.48
C THR A 9 -9.89 1.34 -16.43
N GLU A 10 -8.60 1.66 -16.32
CA GLU A 10 -8.12 3.03 -16.24
C GLU A 10 -8.37 3.80 -17.53
N ARG A 11 -8.20 3.14 -18.69
CA ARG A 11 -8.50 3.74 -20.00
C ARG A 11 -9.99 3.98 -20.20
N ALA A 12 -10.85 3.11 -19.69
CA ALA A 12 -12.30 3.33 -19.69
C ALA A 12 -12.70 4.57 -18.87
N LEU A 13 -11.89 4.93 -17.87
CA LEU A 13 -12.00 6.19 -17.12
C LEU A 13 -11.32 7.38 -17.82
N GLY A 14 -10.84 7.21 -19.06
CA GLY A 14 -10.18 8.25 -19.85
C GLY A 14 -8.72 8.50 -19.50
N ALA A 15 -8.07 7.62 -18.73
CA ALA A 15 -6.66 7.79 -18.36
C ALA A 15 -5.71 7.46 -19.51
N ARG A 16 -4.58 8.15 -19.53
CA ARG A 16 -3.46 7.89 -20.44
C ARG A 16 -2.42 7.04 -19.72
N CYS A 17 -2.12 5.89 -20.29
CA CYS A 17 -1.22 4.94 -19.66
C CYS A 17 0.12 4.87 -20.40
N PRO A 18 1.23 4.60 -19.69
CA PRO A 18 2.54 4.44 -20.31
C PRO A 18 2.54 3.24 -21.27
N VAL A 19 3.16 3.44 -22.44
CA VAL A 19 3.24 2.42 -23.50
C VAL A 19 4.66 1.89 -23.67
N ASP A 20 5.67 2.71 -23.41
CA ASP A 20 7.07 2.29 -23.44
C ASP A 20 7.47 1.55 -22.16
N LEU A 21 8.62 0.88 -22.18
CA LEU A 21 9.10 0.11 -21.05
C LEU A 21 9.48 1.01 -19.85
N ALA A 22 10.11 2.16 -20.11
CA ALA A 22 10.58 3.06 -19.06
C ALA A 22 9.42 3.60 -18.23
N GLY A 23 8.36 4.09 -18.87
CA GLY A 23 7.14 4.55 -18.21
C GLY A 23 6.37 3.42 -17.53
N ARG A 24 6.41 2.18 -18.05
CA ARG A 24 5.77 1.03 -17.40
C ARG A 24 6.48 0.57 -16.13
N LEU A 25 7.79 0.77 -16.04
CA LEU A 25 8.59 0.46 -14.86
C LEU A 25 8.80 1.67 -13.94
N ALA A 26 8.48 2.89 -14.40
CA ALA A 26 8.56 4.09 -13.60
C ALA A 26 7.57 4.04 -12.44
N THR A 27 8.07 4.37 -11.25
CA THR A 27 7.29 4.41 -10.02
C THR A 27 6.90 5.86 -9.69
N GLN A 28 5.88 6.06 -8.86
CA GLN A 28 5.60 7.35 -8.21
C GLN A 28 5.82 7.17 -6.70
N GLY A 29 7.09 7.06 -6.31
CA GLY A 29 7.55 6.59 -4.98
C GLY A 29 7.52 5.06 -4.88
N ASP A 30 7.20 4.50 -3.72
CA ASP A 30 7.16 3.02 -3.53
C ASP A 30 5.91 2.35 -4.15
N LEU A 31 5.12 3.09 -4.92
CA LEU A 31 3.83 2.69 -5.48
C LEU A 31 3.68 3.16 -6.93
N LEU A 32 2.57 2.75 -7.56
CA LEU A 32 2.11 3.21 -8.88
C LEU A 32 3.05 2.90 -10.06
N ILE A 33 3.76 1.78 -10.00
CA ILE A 33 4.49 1.21 -11.14
C ILE A 33 3.51 0.97 -12.29
N GLY A 34 3.80 1.62 -13.43
CA GLY A 34 2.99 1.53 -14.64
C GLY A 34 1.60 2.13 -14.52
N ALA A 35 1.37 3.00 -13.53
CA ALA A 35 0.11 3.70 -13.34
C ALA A 35 -0.25 4.58 -14.53
N CYS A 36 -1.54 4.86 -14.69
CA CYS A 36 -2.06 5.75 -15.72
C CYS A 36 -2.28 7.16 -15.15
N GLN A 37 -2.17 8.17 -15.99
CA GLN A 37 -2.47 9.55 -15.63
C GLN A 37 -3.83 9.98 -16.18
N GLY A 38 -4.72 10.47 -15.32
CA GLY A 38 -6.05 10.92 -15.72
C GLY A 38 -6.77 11.66 -14.61
N THR A 39 -8.08 11.85 -14.77
CA THR A 39 -8.92 12.32 -13.67
C THR A 39 -8.99 11.23 -12.61
N MET A 40 -8.80 11.62 -11.35
CA MET A 40 -8.89 10.69 -10.21
C MET A 40 -10.26 9.98 -10.20
N PRO A 41 -10.31 8.68 -9.89
CA PRO A 41 -11.59 7.97 -9.70
C PRO A 41 -12.48 8.71 -8.70
N ALA A 42 -13.75 8.93 -9.09
CA ALA A 42 -14.64 9.86 -8.38
C ALA A 42 -14.81 9.55 -6.89
N HIS A 43 -14.89 8.27 -6.51
CA HIS A 43 -15.03 7.87 -5.11
C HIS A 43 -13.76 8.18 -4.28
N LEU A 44 -12.56 8.11 -4.87
CA LEU A 44 -11.31 8.48 -4.20
C LEU A 44 -11.22 10.00 -4.02
N ALA A 45 -11.64 10.76 -5.04
CA ALA A 45 -11.71 12.22 -4.96
C ALA A 45 -12.71 12.67 -3.89
N ALA A 46 -13.89 12.03 -3.84
CA ALA A 46 -14.92 12.30 -2.84
C ALA A 46 -14.42 12.01 -1.42
N LEU A 47 -13.76 10.85 -1.21
CA LEU A 47 -13.11 10.55 0.07
C LEU A 47 -12.11 11.64 0.44
N LEU A 48 -11.16 11.95 -0.45
CA LEU A 48 -10.10 12.90 -0.16
C LEU A 48 -10.64 14.28 0.18
N VAL A 49 -11.78 14.71 -0.36
CA VAL A 49 -12.45 15.98 0.01
C VAL A 49 -13.27 15.85 1.30
N ALA A 50 -13.82 14.67 1.59
CA ALA A 50 -14.63 14.42 2.78
C ALA A 50 -13.80 14.16 4.05
N LEU A 51 -12.52 13.79 3.92
CA LEU A 51 -11.64 13.59 5.08
C LEU A 51 -11.61 14.84 5.98
N PRO A 52 -11.61 14.66 7.32
CA PRO A 52 -11.51 15.78 8.25
C PRO A 52 -10.19 16.55 8.07
N VAL A 53 -10.24 17.88 8.18
CA VAL A 53 -9.03 18.72 8.03
C VAL A 53 -8.02 18.40 9.13
N GLN A 54 -8.50 18.16 10.35
CA GLN A 54 -7.67 17.79 11.50
C GLN A 54 -6.96 16.44 11.35
N ASP A 55 -7.44 15.58 10.45
CA ASP A 55 -6.79 14.29 10.20
C ASP A 55 -5.57 14.48 9.33
N ILE A 56 -5.71 15.10 8.15
CA ILE A 56 -4.62 15.17 7.16
C ILE A 56 -3.96 16.55 7.04
N HIS A 57 -4.31 17.47 7.93
CA HIS A 57 -3.84 18.86 8.03
C HIS A 57 -3.99 19.72 6.78
N LEU A 58 -4.78 19.27 5.80
CA LEU A 58 -4.99 19.96 4.53
C LEU A 58 -6.37 20.64 4.47
N PRO A 59 -6.42 21.96 4.19
CA PRO A 59 -7.68 22.67 4.01
C PRO A 59 -8.55 22.04 2.93
N ARG A 60 -9.87 21.99 3.16
CA ARG A 60 -10.82 21.41 2.20
C ARG A 60 -10.73 22.04 0.81
N SER A 61 -10.63 23.37 0.72
CA SER A 61 -10.51 24.10 -0.54
C SER A 61 -9.25 23.75 -1.33
N TRP A 62 -8.15 23.44 -0.63
CA TRP A 62 -6.92 22.94 -1.24
C TRP A 62 -7.18 21.55 -1.85
N ARG A 63 -7.78 20.64 -1.09
CA ARG A 63 -8.10 19.28 -1.55
C ARG A 63 -9.05 19.27 -2.74
N GLU A 64 -10.10 20.10 -2.71
CA GLU A 64 -11.03 20.27 -3.83
C GLU A 64 -10.33 20.73 -5.12
N ARG A 65 -9.31 21.59 -5.02
CA ARG A 65 -8.52 22.02 -6.18
C ARG A 65 -7.60 20.92 -6.68
N GLU A 66 -6.95 20.18 -5.79
CA GLU A 66 -6.01 19.13 -6.18
C GLU A 66 -6.70 17.91 -6.79
N VAL A 67 -7.85 17.47 -6.27
CA VAL A 67 -8.57 16.32 -6.85
C VAL A 67 -9.14 16.61 -8.25
N ARG A 68 -9.22 17.89 -8.65
CA ARG A 68 -9.56 18.31 -10.02
C ARG A 68 -8.37 18.25 -10.98
N GLN A 69 -7.14 18.17 -10.47
CA GLN A 69 -5.95 18.00 -11.30
C GLN A 69 -5.86 16.55 -11.79
N LYS A 70 -5.00 16.34 -12.79
CA LYS A 70 -4.65 14.97 -13.20
C LYS A 70 -3.84 14.29 -12.11
N ALA A 71 -4.18 13.05 -11.81
CA ALA A 71 -3.49 12.21 -10.85
C ALA A 71 -2.97 10.93 -11.52
N TRP A 72 -1.92 10.36 -10.95
CA TRP A 72 -1.48 9.01 -11.28
C TRP A 72 -2.27 8.01 -10.44
N PHE A 73 -2.96 7.09 -11.10
CA PHE A 73 -3.74 6.05 -10.43
C PHE A 73 -3.64 4.73 -11.17
N LYS A 74 -3.96 3.65 -10.45
CA LYS A 74 -3.92 2.29 -10.95
C LYS A 74 -5.11 1.50 -10.44
N ALA A 75 -5.74 0.73 -11.32
CA ALA A 75 -6.74 -0.25 -10.95
C ALA A 75 -6.03 -1.51 -10.41
N VAL A 76 -6.61 -2.10 -9.38
CA VAL A 76 -6.08 -3.29 -8.72
C VAL A 76 -7.26 -4.25 -8.50
N PRO A 77 -7.06 -5.57 -8.62
CA PRO A 77 -8.12 -6.54 -8.35
C PRO A 77 -8.74 -6.32 -6.96
N GLY A 78 -10.07 -6.24 -6.91
CA GLY A 78 -10.87 -6.20 -5.68
C GLY A 78 -11.36 -7.59 -5.27
N TYR A 79 -12.48 -7.64 -4.56
CA TYR A 79 -13.18 -8.87 -4.16
C TYR A 79 -14.13 -9.43 -5.24
N GLY A 80 -14.25 -8.75 -6.37
CA GLY A 80 -14.80 -9.32 -7.60
C GLY A 80 -16.06 -8.65 -8.13
N GLN A 81 -16.66 -7.67 -7.42
CA GLN A 81 -17.76 -6.88 -7.98
C GLN A 81 -17.26 -5.61 -8.65
N ARG A 82 -16.21 -5.00 -8.11
CA ARG A 82 -15.59 -3.80 -8.69
C ARG A 82 -14.07 -3.84 -8.58
N PRO A 83 -13.35 -3.20 -9.51
CA PRO A 83 -11.94 -2.94 -9.30
C PRO A 83 -11.79 -2.00 -8.10
N ASP A 84 -10.75 -2.23 -7.33
CA ASP A 84 -10.26 -1.23 -6.40
C ASP A 84 -9.23 -0.34 -7.10
N PHE A 85 -8.92 0.80 -6.50
CA PHE A 85 -7.96 1.75 -7.05
C PHE A 85 -6.91 2.13 -6.02
N ILE A 86 -5.73 2.50 -6.51
CA ILE A 86 -4.72 3.21 -5.74
C ILE A 86 -4.36 4.50 -6.46
N VAL A 87 -4.25 5.60 -5.72
CA VAL A 87 -3.91 6.93 -6.24
C VAL A 87 -2.91 7.60 -5.32
N ARG A 88 -2.07 8.47 -5.88
CA ARG A 88 -1.15 9.33 -5.14
C ARG A 88 -1.37 10.80 -5.49
N MET A 89 -1.30 11.64 -4.47
CA MET A 89 -1.38 13.10 -4.52
C MET A 89 -0.32 13.67 -3.56
N GLY A 90 0.86 14.02 -4.10
CA GLY A 90 2.01 14.42 -3.28
C GLY A 90 2.47 13.28 -2.36
N ASP A 91 2.52 13.54 -1.05
CA ASP A 91 2.87 12.56 -0.01
C ASP A 91 1.66 11.76 0.51
N ILE A 92 0.47 12.02 -0.04
CA ILE A 92 -0.73 11.25 0.27
C ILE A 92 -0.92 10.18 -0.77
N TRP A 93 -1.16 8.95 -0.32
CA TRP A 93 -1.72 7.92 -1.18
C TRP A 93 -2.96 7.30 -0.53
N VAL A 94 -3.89 6.88 -1.39
CA VAL A 94 -5.13 6.22 -0.97
C VAL A 94 -5.30 4.96 -1.79
N ARG A 95 -5.57 3.86 -1.09
CA ARG A 95 -5.93 2.56 -1.65
C ARG A 95 -7.37 2.26 -1.26
N SER A 96 -8.28 2.14 -2.23
CA SER A 96 -9.59 1.56 -1.96
C SER A 96 -9.48 0.06 -1.77
N LEU A 97 -10.38 -0.47 -0.96
CA LEU A 97 -10.48 -1.86 -0.58
C LEU A 97 -11.96 -2.22 -0.59
N GLU A 98 -12.33 -3.11 -1.50
CA GLU A 98 -13.70 -3.58 -1.62
C GLU A 98 -14.08 -4.33 -0.33
N GLY A 99 -15.23 -3.94 0.24
CA GLY A 99 -15.80 -4.63 1.39
C GLY A 99 -16.45 -5.95 0.99
N ARG A 100 -16.69 -6.85 1.96
CA ARG A 100 -17.54 -8.03 1.70
C ARG A 100 -18.98 -7.61 1.38
N ASP A 101 -19.48 -6.58 2.05
CA ASP A 101 -20.75 -5.94 1.74
C ASP A 101 -20.58 -4.98 0.55
N ALA A 102 -21.38 -5.13 -0.50
CA ALA A 102 -21.28 -4.31 -1.72
C ALA A 102 -21.44 -2.80 -1.46
N ASP A 103 -22.20 -2.43 -0.43
CA ASP A 103 -22.44 -1.04 0.00
C ASP A 103 -21.28 -0.46 0.83
N SER A 104 -20.30 -1.27 1.23
CA SER A 104 -19.13 -0.81 1.99
C SER A 104 -17.89 -0.69 1.11
N THR A 105 -17.23 0.46 1.18
CA THR A 105 -15.87 0.65 0.66
C THR A 105 -14.96 1.08 1.80
N PHE A 106 -13.81 0.44 1.89
CA PHE A 106 -12.77 0.82 2.83
C PHE A 106 -11.64 1.52 2.09
N TYR A 107 -10.94 2.40 2.79
CA TYR A 107 -9.87 3.20 2.24
C TYR A 107 -8.71 3.18 3.21
N LEU A 108 -7.61 2.56 2.78
CA LEU A 108 -6.34 2.70 3.46
C LEU A 108 -5.69 3.99 2.94
N VAL A 109 -5.53 4.95 3.84
CA VAL A 109 -5.00 6.29 3.57
C VAL A 109 -3.66 6.41 4.27
N SER A 110 -2.61 6.70 3.51
CA SER A 110 -1.34 7.15 4.06
C SER A 110 -1.25 8.65 3.86
N ALA A 111 -1.13 9.39 4.96
CA ALA A 111 -1.13 10.84 4.94
C ALA A 111 -0.34 11.41 6.13
N PRO A 112 0.07 12.69 6.06
CA PRO A 112 0.61 13.42 7.20
C PRO A 112 -0.47 13.58 8.28
N PHE A 113 -0.57 12.64 9.22
CA PHE A 113 -1.63 12.63 10.23
C PHE A 113 -1.26 13.38 11.52
N THR A 114 0.03 13.39 11.87
CA THR A 114 0.49 13.99 13.14
C THR A 114 1.35 15.20 12.84
N CYS A 115 0.89 16.39 13.20
CA CYS A 115 1.68 17.61 13.01
C CYS A 115 2.97 17.57 13.86
N SER A 116 4.10 17.99 13.28
CA SER A 116 5.41 17.95 13.96
C SER A 116 5.40 18.71 15.29
N ASP A 117 4.66 19.82 15.33
CA ASP A 117 4.58 20.72 16.48
C ASP A 117 3.79 20.12 17.66
N GLN A 118 3.07 19.01 17.41
CA GLN A 118 2.30 18.29 18.43
C GLN A 118 3.09 17.14 19.06
N VAL A 119 4.30 16.86 18.58
CA VAL A 119 5.11 15.72 19.03
C VAL A 119 6.19 16.20 19.99
N ALA A 120 6.12 15.73 21.23
CA ALA A 120 7.12 16.05 22.26
C ALA A 120 8.46 15.33 22.03
N ASN A 121 8.44 14.12 21.44
CA ASN A 121 9.62 13.32 21.17
C ASN A 121 9.68 12.87 19.70
N ARG A 122 10.53 13.51 18.91
CA ARG A 122 10.68 13.22 17.47
C ARG A 122 11.29 11.83 17.21
N ASP A 123 12.07 11.30 18.16
CA ASP A 123 12.74 10.01 18.01
C ASP A 123 11.76 8.83 17.95
N GLU A 124 10.51 9.03 18.40
CA GLU A 124 9.45 8.01 18.36
C GLU A 124 9.02 7.67 16.93
N TYR A 125 9.14 8.61 15.99
CA TYR A 125 8.56 8.46 14.65
C TYR A 125 9.48 7.76 13.64
N GLY A 126 10.75 7.53 13.95
CA GLY A 126 11.70 6.73 13.15
C GLY A 126 12.01 7.24 11.73
N ALA A 127 11.21 8.17 11.21
CA ALA A 127 11.25 8.82 9.91
C ALA A 127 11.04 10.33 10.07
N GLU A 128 11.67 11.11 9.21
CA GLU A 128 11.50 12.56 9.16
C GLU A 128 10.06 12.93 8.74
N PRO A 129 9.49 14.02 9.30
CA PRO A 129 8.18 14.48 8.87
C PRO A 129 8.23 14.99 7.42
N VAL A 130 7.09 14.94 6.73
CA VAL A 130 6.95 15.49 5.38
C VAL A 130 6.37 16.88 5.44
N ARG A 131 6.68 17.71 4.44
CA ARG A 131 6.13 19.05 4.32
C ARG A 131 4.64 18.97 3.97
N VAL A 132 3.82 19.69 4.73
CA VAL A 132 2.41 19.90 4.41
C VAL A 132 2.30 21.16 3.52
N PRO A 133 1.73 21.05 2.31
CA PRO A 133 1.77 22.13 1.33
C PRO A 133 0.81 23.30 1.62
N ALA A 134 -0.14 23.14 2.54
CA ALA A 134 -1.11 24.17 2.89
C ALA A 134 -1.76 23.89 4.25
N GLY A 135 -2.33 24.93 4.87
CA GLY A 135 -2.89 24.85 6.22
C GLY A 135 -1.90 25.37 7.26
N ASP A 136 -2.25 25.18 8.53
CA ASP A 136 -1.49 25.71 9.66
C ASP A 136 -0.32 24.81 10.05
N CYS A 137 -0.46 23.50 9.84
CA CYS A 137 0.64 22.55 10.03
C CYS A 137 1.64 22.68 8.87
N ARG A 138 2.93 22.85 9.18
CA ARG A 138 3.98 22.98 8.15
C ARG A 138 4.64 21.66 7.79
N GLU A 139 4.81 20.79 8.77
CA GLU A 139 5.42 19.47 8.63
C GLU A 139 4.68 18.47 9.51
N ALA A 140 4.56 17.23 9.07
CA ALA A 140 3.80 16.22 9.77
C ALA A 140 4.33 14.81 9.48
N TYR A 141 4.18 13.92 10.46
CA TYR A 141 4.56 12.53 10.33
C TYR A 141 3.50 11.74 9.57
N VAL A 142 3.97 10.94 8.62
CA VAL A 142 3.12 10.06 7.81
C VAL A 142 2.77 8.81 8.61
N ALA A 143 1.49 8.47 8.61
CA ALA A 143 0.97 7.24 9.15
C ALA A 143 -0.12 6.69 8.23
N GLN A 144 -0.55 5.46 8.47
CA GLN A 144 -1.69 4.86 7.79
C GLN A 144 -2.92 4.85 8.69
N ARG A 145 -4.08 5.17 8.11
CA ARG A 145 -5.40 5.03 8.73
C ARG A 145 -6.37 4.35 7.76
N VAL A 146 -7.37 3.68 8.31
CA VAL A 146 -8.43 3.03 7.54
C VAL A 146 -9.74 3.78 7.75
N TYR A 147 -10.34 4.23 6.66
CA TYR A 147 -11.66 4.85 6.66
C TYR A 147 -12.68 3.92 5.99
N GLN A 148 -13.90 3.89 6.54
CA GLN A 148 -15.03 3.20 5.94
C GLN A 148 -16.04 4.22 5.42
N VAL A 149 -16.52 4.00 4.19
CA VAL A 149 -17.69 4.68 3.62
C VAL A 149 -18.76 3.65 3.34
N ARG A 150 -20.00 3.94 3.73
CA ARG A 150 -21.19 3.14 3.44
C ARG A 150 -22.19 4.00 2.69
N GLY A 151 -22.59 3.60 1.48
CA GLY A 151 -23.36 4.46 0.58
C GLY A 151 -22.77 5.86 0.45
N ASP A 152 -23.58 6.89 0.67
CA ASP A 152 -23.18 8.31 0.63
C ASP A 152 -22.80 8.90 2.00
N ALA A 153 -22.61 8.05 3.02
CA ALA A 153 -22.25 8.52 4.36
C ALA A 153 -20.84 9.13 4.40
N ALA A 154 -20.61 10.02 5.37
CA ALA A 154 -19.29 10.58 5.61
C ALA A 154 -18.27 9.47 5.99
N PRO A 155 -16.99 9.59 5.61
CA PRO A 155 -15.97 8.62 5.97
C PRO A 155 -15.83 8.51 7.49
N ARG A 156 -15.86 7.28 8.01
CA ARG A 156 -15.63 6.98 9.42
C ARG A 156 -14.25 6.37 9.60
N ASP A 157 -13.43 6.94 10.47
CA ASP A 157 -12.16 6.32 10.88
C ASP A 157 -12.46 5.03 11.64
N VAL A 158 -12.00 3.90 11.10
CA VAL A 158 -12.14 2.56 11.65
C VAL A 158 -10.78 1.92 11.89
N THR A 159 -9.70 2.72 11.94
CA THR A 159 -8.33 2.22 12.04
C THR A 159 -8.14 1.25 13.20
N ALA A 160 -8.69 1.58 14.39
CA ALA A 160 -8.58 0.73 15.58
C ALA A 160 -9.25 -0.66 15.41
N ASP A 161 -10.31 -0.75 14.62
CA ASP A 161 -11.06 -2.00 14.41
C ASP A 161 -10.54 -2.78 13.19
N ALA A 162 -10.05 -2.06 12.18
CA ALA A 162 -9.71 -2.61 10.87
C ALA A 162 -8.22 -2.93 10.72
N MET A 163 -7.34 -2.26 11.47
CA MET A 163 -5.89 -2.42 11.34
C MET A 163 -5.33 -3.22 12.53
N PRO A 164 -4.65 -4.37 12.30
CA PRO A 164 -4.06 -5.10 13.40
C PRO A 164 -2.84 -4.35 13.95
N THR A 165 -2.67 -4.42 15.26
CA THR A 165 -1.41 -4.03 15.90
C THR A 165 -0.27 -4.88 15.38
N MET A 166 0.92 -4.30 15.26
CA MET A 166 2.14 -5.05 14.94
C MET A 166 2.28 -6.23 15.92
N PRO A 167 2.62 -7.45 15.44
CA PRO A 167 2.86 -8.58 16.32
C PRO A 167 3.93 -8.25 17.38
N PRO A 168 3.76 -8.72 18.63
CA PRO A 168 4.79 -8.54 19.64
C PRO A 168 6.08 -9.23 19.20
N VAL A 169 7.19 -8.49 19.32
CA VAL A 169 8.54 -9.01 19.10
C VAL A 169 9.11 -9.44 20.45
N THR A 170 9.65 -10.67 20.53
CA THR A 170 10.25 -11.16 21.78
C THR A 170 11.40 -10.25 22.21
N GLU A 171 11.72 -10.22 23.51
CA GLU A 171 12.84 -9.40 24.00
C GLU A 171 14.17 -9.80 23.36
N ALA A 172 14.40 -11.10 23.16
CA ALA A 172 15.57 -11.61 22.46
C ALA A 172 15.63 -11.19 20.99
N ASP A 173 14.49 -11.23 20.27
CA ASP A 173 14.42 -10.74 18.90
C ASP A 173 14.66 -9.23 18.83
N ARG A 174 14.06 -8.46 19.75
CA ARG A 174 14.25 -7.01 19.83
C ARG A 174 15.71 -6.66 20.11
N ALA A 175 16.35 -7.34 21.07
CA ALA A 175 17.76 -7.12 21.38
C ALA A 175 18.68 -7.44 20.19
N ARG A 176 18.41 -8.53 19.46
CA ARG A 176 19.12 -8.88 18.22
C ARG A 176 18.90 -7.84 17.12
N GLN A 177 17.68 -7.34 16.98
CA GLN A 177 17.36 -6.32 15.97
C GLN A 177 18.12 -5.03 16.27
N LEU A 178 18.06 -4.55 17.51
CA LEU A 178 18.75 -3.34 17.94
C LEU A 178 20.28 -3.45 17.80
N SER A 179 20.88 -4.59 18.18
CA SER A 179 22.33 -4.78 18.07
C SER A 179 22.86 -4.81 16.63
N ARG A 180 21.95 -4.99 15.65
CA ARG A 180 22.24 -4.97 14.22
C ARG A 180 21.67 -3.74 13.52
N GLU A 181 21.24 -2.73 14.28
CA GLU A 181 20.65 -1.49 13.77
C GLU A 181 19.38 -1.73 12.90
N GLY A 182 18.64 -2.78 13.22
CA GLY A 182 17.42 -3.17 12.53
C GLY A 182 16.28 -2.17 12.76
N ARG A 183 15.60 -1.79 11.68
CA ARG A 183 14.43 -0.91 11.70
C ARG A 183 13.19 -1.68 11.30
N ILE A 184 12.15 -1.63 12.13
CA ILE A 184 10.86 -2.24 11.79
C ILE A 184 10.09 -1.31 10.86
N SER A 185 9.51 -1.86 9.80
CA SER A 185 8.74 -1.10 8.82
C SER A 185 7.58 -1.94 8.27
N LEU A 186 6.52 -1.26 7.85
CA LEU A 186 5.40 -1.86 7.13
C LEU A 186 5.57 -1.62 5.63
N ASP A 187 5.96 -2.67 4.93
CA ASP A 187 6.05 -2.67 3.46
C ASP A 187 4.65 -2.63 2.87
N HIS A 188 4.33 -1.51 2.23
CA HIS A 188 3.07 -1.29 1.54
C HIS A 188 3.23 -1.28 0.01
N SER A 189 4.44 -1.51 -0.51
CA SER A 189 4.76 -1.43 -1.94
C SER A 189 3.93 -2.38 -2.80
N LYS A 190 3.43 -3.48 -2.22
CA LYS A 190 2.60 -4.48 -2.92
C LYS A 190 1.11 -4.18 -2.95
N LEU A 191 0.64 -3.12 -2.26
CA LEU A 191 -0.78 -2.71 -2.29
C LEU A 191 -1.27 -2.29 -3.68
N GLN A 192 -0.36 -1.95 -4.58
CA GLN A 192 -0.66 -1.63 -5.97
C GLN A 192 -0.90 -2.87 -6.87
N TYR A 193 -0.75 -4.09 -6.32
CA TYR A 193 -0.95 -5.34 -7.04
C TYR A 193 -1.87 -6.31 -6.29
N GLY A 194 -1.84 -6.27 -4.95
CA GLY A 194 -2.57 -7.21 -4.11
C GLY A 194 -3.08 -6.59 -2.81
N PRO A 195 -3.75 -7.41 -1.97
CA PRO A 195 -4.44 -6.97 -0.77
C PRO A 195 -3.57 -6.96 0.49
N ALA A 196 -2.24 -7.08 0.36
CA ALA A 196 -1.36 -7.35 1.49
C ALA A 196 -0.25 -6.31 1.66
N MET A 197 0.13 -6.09 2.91
CA MET A 197 1.34 -5.41 3.38
C MET A 197 2.19 -6.39 4.19
N ARG A 198 3.43 -6.03 4.53
CA ARG A 198 4.32 -6.89 5.33
C ARG A 198 5.07 -6.10 6.39
N TRP A 199 4.94 -6.51 7.64
CA TRP A 199 5.87 -6.11 8.70
C TRP A 199 7.19 -6.84 8.53
N PHE A 200 8.28 -6.09 8.50
CA PHE A 200 9.62 -6.62 8.38
C PHE A 200 10.62 -5.77 9.16
N VAL A 201 11.78 -6.35 9.42
CA VAL A 201 12.97 -5.62 9.88
C VAL A 201 13.88 -5.40 8.67
N GLN A 202 14.25 -4.15 8.42
CA GLN A 202 15.33 -3.79 7.51
C GLN A 202 16.62 -3.63 8.30
N TYR A 203 17.69 -4.29 7.87
CA TYR A 203 19.04 -4.04 8.39
C TYR A 203 19.88 -3.23 7.39
N PRO A 204 20.96 -2.56 7.84
CA PRO A 204 21.95 -1.99 6.93
C PRO A 204 22.53 -3.04 5.96
N GLU A 205 23.02 -2.61 4.80
CA GLU A 205 23.64 -3.51 3.81
C GLU A 205 24.87 -4.25 4.36
N SER A 206 25.61 -3.62 5.28
CA SER A 206 26.77 -4.21 5.95
C SER A 206 26.42 -5.32 6.94
N ALA A 207 25.16 -5.43 7.37
CA ALA A 207 24.75 -6.45 8.31
C ALA A 207 24.72 -7.83 7.64
N GLN A 208 25.32 -8.84 8.27
CA GLN A 208 25.27 -10.20 7.74
C GLN A 208 23.82 -10.71 7.74
N LYS A 209 23.33 -11.19 6.59
CA LYS A 209 22.04 -11.89 6.48
C LYS A 209 22.07 -13.16 7.33
N GLY A 210 21.00 -13.42 8.08
CA GLY A 210 20.93 -14.63 8.91
C GLY A 210 19.66 -14.69 9.75
N GLY A 211 19.45 -15.86 10.38
CA GLY A 211 18.30 -16.13 11.23
C GLY A 211 17.14 -16.82 10.50
N PRO A 212 16.25 -17.50 11.24
CA PRO A 212 15.19 -18.33 10.67
C PRO A 212 14.10 -17.52 9.94
N ARG A 213 14.05 -16.19 10.16
CA ARG A 213 13.08 -15.29 9.52
C ARG A 213 13.67 -14.45 8.39
N ALA A 214 14.93 -14.67 8.01
CA ALA A 214 15.54 -13.98 6.89
C ALA A 214 14.82 -14.32 5.58
N TYR A 215 14.59 -13.32 4.74
CA TYR A 215 13.98 -13.48 3.42
C TYR A 215 14.57 -12.47 2.43
N SER A 216 14.40 -12.72 1.13
CA SER A 216 14.92 -11.90 0.02
C SER A 216 16.44 -11.71 0.07
N ASP A 217 17.02 -11.09 -0.94
CA ASP A 217 18.47 -10.80 -0.95
C ASP A 217 18.85 -9.53 -0.16
N TRP A 218 17.89 -8.82 0.45
CA TRP A 218 18.04 -7.43 0.90
C TRP A 218 18.24 -7.21 2.40
N ASN A 219 18.87 -8.15 3.11
CA ASN A 219 19.06 -8.10 4.57
C ASN A 219 17.77 -7.77 5.34
N ARG A 220 16.72 -8.58 5.13
CA ARG A 220 15.41 -8.39 5.78
C ARG A 220 15.01 -9.61 6.60
N GLU A 221 14.35 -9.35 7.74
CA GLU A 221 13.69 -10.38 8.55
C GLU A 221 12.16 -10.18 8.52
N HIS A 222 11.42 -11.26 8.29
CA HIS A 222 9.96 -11.25 8.27
C HIS A 222 9.37 -11.24 9.69
N ILE A 223 8.34 -10.43 9.90
CA ILE A 223 7.56 -10.43 11.15
C ILE A 223 6.19 -11.06 10.90
N ALA A 224 5.39 -10.46 10.02
CA ALA A 224 4.08 -10.95 9.59
C ALA A 224 3.63 -10.24 8.30
N PHE A 225 2.74 -10.87 7.56
CA PHE A 225 1.89 -10.19 6.58
C PHE A 225 0.66 -9.59 7.25
N VAL A 226 0.15 -8.53 6.64
CA VAL A 226 -1.11 -7.87 7.00
C VAL A 226 -1.99 -7.93 5.76
N VAL A 227 -3.09 -8.69 5.80
CA VAL A 227 -3.86 -9.05 4.60
C VAL A 227 -5.30 -8.59 4.75
N TRP A 228 -5.82 -7.85 3.76
CA TRP A 228 -7.21 -7.42 3.73
C TRP A 228 -8.15 -8.60 3.49
N THR A 229 -9.15 -8.80 4.37
CA THR A 229 -10.10 -9.93 4.33
C THR A 229 -11.54 -9.56 3.93
N GLY A 230 -11.73 -8.31 3.48
CA GLY A 230 -13.02 -7.77 3.07
C GLY A 230 -13.71 -6.94 4.17
N ASP A 231 -13.32 -7.08 5.43
CA ASP A 231 -13.87 -6.27 6.54
C ASP A 231 -12.78 -5.57 7.35
N ARG A 232 -11.61 -6.21 7.45
CA ARG A 232 -10.45 -5.76 8.21
C ARG A 232 -9.18 -6.39 7.65
N PHE A 233 -8.05 -5.92 8.13
CA PHE A 233 -6.77 -6.56 7.92
C PHE A 233 -6.52 -7.63 9.00
N GLU A 234 -5.92 -8.75 8.59
CA GLU A 234 -5.54 -9.84 9.48
C GLU A 234 -4.04 -10.14 9.36
N LEU A 235 -3.45 -10.52 10.49
CA LEU A 235 -2.06 -10.96 10.54
C LEU A 235 -1.95 -12.39 10.01
N ARG A 236 -0.98 -12.62 9.11
CA ARG A 236 -0.66 -13.96 8.59
C ARG A 236 0.84 -14.17 8.58
N GLU A 237 1.28 -15.35 8.95
CA GLU A 237 2.70 -15.72 8.80
C GLU A 237 3.07 -15.93 7.33
N LYS A 238 2.17 -16.57 6.56
CA LYS A 238 2.38 -16.87 5.16
C LYS A 238 1.22 -16.42 4.30
N VAL A 239 1.52 -16.11 3.05
CA VAL A 239 0.54 -15.73 2.04
C VAL A 239 0.82 -16.44 0.72
N ALA A 240 -0.20 -16.58 -0.12
CA ALA A 240 0.00 -17.10 -1.47
C ALA A 240 0.63 -16.04 -2.38
N ARG A 241 1.33 -16.46 -3.44
CA ARG A 241 1.90 -15.55 -4.46
C ARG A 241 0.88 -14.59 -5.07
N ALA A 242 -0.38 -14.99 -5.19
CA ALA A 242 -1.45 -14.12 -5.68
C ALA A 242 -1.77 -12.95 -4.71
N GLN A 243 -1.50 -13.13 -3.41
CA GLN A 243 -1.70 -12.09 -2.39
C GLN A 243 -0.45 -11.21 -2.21
N TRP A 244 0.74 -11.73 -2.58
CA TRP A 244 2.01 -10.99 -2.60
C TRP A 244 2.71 -11.11 -3.97
N PRO A 245 2.16 -10.43 -5.01
CA PRO A 245 2.72 -10.49 -6.35
C PRO A 245 4.10 -9.86 -6.41
N CYS A 246 4.89 -10.31 -7.39
CA CYS A 246 6.17 -9.69 -7.69
C CYS A 246 5.97 -8.45 -8.55
N ASP A 247 6.91 -7.52 -8.47
CA ASP A 247 6.96 -6.36 -9.33
C ASP A 247 7.16 -6.80 -10.79
N PRO A 248 6.55 -6.07 -11.74
CA PRO A 248 6.79 -6.31 -13.14
C PRO A 248 8.26 -6.06 -13.45
N VAL A 249 8.84 -6.96 -14.24
CA VAL A 249 10.24 -6.87 -14.69
C VAL A 249 10.30 -6.58 -16.18
N ALA A 250 11.48 -6.22 -16.70
CA ALA A 250 11.61 -6.02 -18.13
C ALA A 250 11.39 -7.34 -18.90
N PRO A 251 10.92 -7.28 -20.16
CA PRO A 251 10.81 -8.47 -20.99
C PRO A 251 12.14 -9.24 -21.07
N GLY A 252 12.12 -10.53 -20.74
CA GLY A 252 13.31 -11.38 -20.71
C GLY A 252 13.92 -11.57 -19.32
N ASP A 253 13.58 -10.72 -18.35
CA ASP A 253 14.02 -10.87 -16.97
C ASP A 253 13.24 -11.98 -16.26
N ARG A 254 13.89 -12.61 -15.28
CA ARG A 254 13.26 -13.60 -14.42
C ARG A 254 12.21 -12.92 -13.54
N ALA A 255 10.99 -13.43 -13.52
CA ALA A 255 9.96 -13.00 -12.59
C ALA A 255 10.47 -13.07 -11.13
N CYS A 256 10.17 -12.03 -10.34
CA CYS A 256 10.68 -11.89 -8.97
C CYS A 256 12.22 -11.82 -8.88
N GLY A 257 12.92 -11.54 -9.98
CA GLY A 257 14.38 -11.48 -10.02
C GLY A 257 14.96 -10.11 -9.67
N GLY A 258 14.14 -9.05 -9.72
CA GLY A 258 14.54 -7.68 -9.42
C GLY A 258 14.29 -7.27 -7.98
N PHE A 259 14.88 -6.15 -7.58
CA PHE A 259 14.52 -5.46 -6.33
C PHE A 259 13.03 -5.06 -6.37
N PRO A 260 12.27 -5.19 -5.26
CA PRO A 260 12.66 -5.73 -3.96
C PRO A 260 12.38 -7.24 -3.78
N ASP A 261 11.95 -7.94 -4.83
CA ASP A 261 11.45 -9.33 -4.76
C ASP A 261 12.51 -10.42 -4.90
N SER A 262 13.75 -10.05 -5.23
CA SER A 262 14.82 -11.00 -5.48
C SER A 262 15.14 -11.89 -4.27
N GLY A 263 15.44 -13.15 -4.55
CA GLY A 263 15.86 -14.13 -3.56
C GLY A 263 14.72 -15.01 -3.01
N PRO A 264 15.06 -15.98 -2.15
CA PRO A 264 14.07 -16.88 -1.57
C PRO A 264 13.21 -16.16 -0.52
N ASP A 265 11.90 -16.43 -0.56
CA ASP A 265 10.94 -15.97 0.43
C ASP A 265 10.07 -17.13 0.91
N LEU A 266 10.46 -17.74 2.03
CA LEU A 266 9.80 -18.92 2.61
C LEU A 266 8.41 -18.62 3.18
N PHE A 267 8.03 -17.33 3.22
CA PHE A 267 6.75 -16.84 3.72
C PHE A 267 5.74 -16.61 2.59
N VAL A 268 6.17 -16.66 1.33
CA VAL A 268 5.27 -16.61 0.17
C VAL A 268 5.22 -17.96 -0.51
N THR A 269 4.06 -18.61 -0.47
CA THR A 269 3.87 -19.93 -1.07
C THR A 269 3.44 -19.81 -2.52
N ALA A 270 3.87 -20.75 -3.37
CA ALA A 270 3.18 -20.99 -4.63
C ALA A 270 1.75 -21.39 -4.25
N ALA A 271 0.74 -20.73 -4.81
CA ALA A 271 -0.65 -21.01 -4.48
C ALA A 271 -0.94 -22.52 -4.68
N ALA A 272 -1.64 -23.14 -3.72
CA ALA A 272 -2.34 -24.38 -4.02
C ALA A 272 -3.36 -24.04 -5.11
N SER A 273 -3.32 -24.74 -6.24
CA SER A 273 -4.37 -24.70 -7.24
C SER A 273 -5.71 -24.96 -6.54
N VAL A 274 -6.57 -23.94 -6.46
CA VAL A 274 -7.98 -24.17 -6.12
C VAL A 274 -8.50 -25.11 -7.20
N PRO A 275 -9.04 -26.30 -6.86
CA PRO A 275 -9.67 -27.13 -7.85
C PRO A 275 -10.84 -26.32 -8.39
N MET A 276 -10.79 -25.94 -9.67
CA MET A 276 -11.99 -25.54 -10.39
C MET A 276 -13.00 -26.66 -10.18
N ALA A 277 -14.11 -26.36 -9.51
CA ALA A 277 -15.24 -27.25 -9.49
C ALA A 277 -15.59 -27.56 -10.96
N ALA A 278 -15.41 -28.82 -11.34
CA ALA A 278 -15.80 -29.31 -12.65
C ALA A 278 -17.30 -29.04 -12.80
N SER A 279 -17.64 -28.07 -13.64
CA SER A 279 -19.00 -27.96 -14.18
C SER A 279 -19.22 -29.26 -14.96
N SER A 280 -20.05 -30.14 -14.42
CA SER A 280 -20.48 -31.36 -15.10
C SER A 280 -21.41 -30.99 -16.28
N PRO A 281 -21.41 -31.81 -17.34
CA PRO A 281 -22.04 -31.51 -18.64
C PRO A 281 -23.56 -31.38 -18.59
#